data_AF-A0A9N9IU60-F1
#
_entry.id   AF-A0A9N9IU60-F1
#
_cell.length_a   1.000
_cell.length_b   1.000
_cell.length_c   1.000
_cell.angle_alpha   90.00
_cell.angle_beta   90.00
_cell.angle_gamma   90.00
#
_symmetry.space_group_name_H-M   'P 1'
#
loop_
_entity.id
_entity.type
_entity.pdbx_description
1 polymer ?
#
loop_
_entity_poly.entity_id
_entity_poly.type
_entity_poly.pdbx_seq_one_letter_code
_entity_poly.pdbx_strand_id
1 'polypeptide(L)'
;EIAKGTSFNLLDLLLISNTHNDSSEYIEGEQPMNNDEIRSNLAEVTAAFIETTASALSFLIYNVAKNPSILKNIHEEIFKVFGSDINSVVTYDNLEKCHYITALIKETLRHTSPAPINVRALEGEGNTDKY
;
A
#
# COMPACT_ATOMS: atom_id res chain seq x y z
N GLU A 1 -21.36 14.47 -23.28
CA GLU A 1 -19.93 14.11 -23.34
C GLU A 1 -19.33 14.26 -21.96
N ILE A 2 -18.90 13.15 -21.35
CA ILE A 2 -18.23 13.15 -20.05
C ILE A 2 -16.74 13.41 -20.34
N ALA A 3 -16.19 14.48 -19.77
CA ALA A 3 -14.79 14.84 -19.96
C ALA A 3 -13.89 13.71 -19.44
N LYS A 4 -13.21 13.03 -20.36
CA LYS A 4 -11.97 12.28 -20.08
C LYS A 4 -10.96 13.27 -19.48
N GLY A 5 -10.61 13.16 -18.21
CA GLY A 5 -9.40 13.84 -17.73
C GLY A 5 -9.20 14.09 -16.25
N THR A 6 -10.23 14.08 -15.39
CA THR A 6 -10.02 14.39 -13.97
C THR A 6 -9.85 13.10 -13.17
N SER A 7 -8.62 12.79 -12.77
CA SER A 7 -8.33 11.65 -11.91
C SER A 7 -8.79 11.98 -10.47
N PHE A 8 -9.80 11.26 -9.99
CA PHE A 8 -10.24 11.32 -8.61
C PHE A 8 -9.13 10.77 -7.70
N ASN A 9 -8.61 11.58 -6.79
CA ASN A 9 -7.51 11.20 -5.90
C ASN A 9 -7.89 11.33 -4.42
N LEU A 10 -6.98 10.98 -3.52
CA LEU A 10 -7.23 10.99 -2.06
C LEU A 10 -7.63 12.38 -1.54
N LEU A 11 -7.05 13.46 -2.08
CA LEU A 11 -7.44 14.80 -1.70
C LEU A 11 -8.88 15.11 -2.15
N ASP A 12 -9.26 14.70 -3.37
CA ASP A 12 -10.64 14.87 -3.84
C ASP A 12 -11.62 14.08 -2.97
N LEU A 13 -11.26 12.87 -2.56
CA LEU A 13 -12.05 12.04 -1.66
C LEU A 13 -12.25 12.74 -0.31
N LEU A 14 -11.17 13.20 0.32
CA LEU A 14 -11.23 13.88 1.61
C LEU A 14 -11.96 15.22 1.54
N LEU A 15 -11.87 15.94 0.42
CA LEU A 15 -12.63 17.16 0.25
C LEU A 15 -14.12 16.85 0.06
N ILE A 16 -14.48 15.92 -0.82
CA ILE A 16 -15.88 15.58 -1.10
C ILE A 16 -16.59 14.96 0.10
N SER A 17 -15.92 14.09 0.85
CA SER A 17 -16.48 13.52 2.08
C SER A 17 -16.76 14.56 3.15
N ASN A 18 -16.01 15.69 3.12
CA ASN A 18 -16.15 16.78 4.08
C ASN A 18 -16.87 18.01 3.50
N THR A 19 -17.31 17.96 2.24
CA THR A 19 -18.29 18.92 1.72
C THR A 19 -19.68 18.49 2.15
N HIS A 20 -20.47 19.43 2.68
CA HIS A 20 -21.86 19.20 3.03
C HIS A 20 -22.65 18.75 1.80
N ASN A 21 -22.83 17.44 1.62
CA ASN A 21 -23.89 16.96 0.78
C ASN A 21 -25.17 17.18 1.59
N ASP A 22 -25.87 18.28 1.27
CA ASP A 22 -27.24 18.50 1.70
C ASP A 22 -28.03 17.20 1.44
N SER A 23 -28.79 16.75 2.44
CA SER A 23 -29.71 15.59 2.47
C SER A 23 -29.14 14.20 2.76
N SER A 24 -28.86 13.90 4.04
CA SER A 24 -29.66 12.98 4.89
C SER A 24 -28.88 12.57 6.15
N GLU A 25 -29.54 12.69 7.32
CA GLU A 25 -29.09 12.25 8.65
C GLU A 25 -27.77 12.86 9.17
N TYR A 26 -27.88 14.03 9.82
CA TYR A 26 -26.92 14.43 10.83
C TYR A 26 -26.92 13.37 11.93
N ILE A 27 -25.84 12.58 12.05
CA ILE A 27 -25.56 11.86 13.29
C ILE A 27 -25.18 12.92 14.31
N GLU A 28 -26.02 13.08 15.33
CA GLU A 28 -25.86 14.08 16.38
C GLU A 28 -24.49 13.91 17.06
N GLY A 29 -23.53 14.77 16.74
CA GLY A 29 -22.17 14.76 17.29
C GLY A 29 -21.01 14.63 16.29
N GLU A 30 -21.26 14.31 15.02
CA GLU A 30 -20.20 14.24 14.01
C GLU A 30 -20.00 15.59 13.32
N GLN A 31 -18.81 16.19 13.49
CA GLN A 31 -18.39 17.39 12.78
C GLN A 31 -17.60 16.99 11.52
N PRO A 32 -17.81 17.69 10.39
CA PRO A 32 -16.96 17.49 9.22
C PRO A 32 -15.51 17.83 9.55
N MET A 33 -14.57 17.13 8.91
CA MET A 33 -13.15 17.39 9.13
C MET A 33 -12.79 18.81 8.70
N ASN A 34 -12.01 19.48 9.54
CA ASN A 34 -11.45 20.77 9.20
C ASN A 34 -10.24 20.64 8.26
N ASN A 35 -9.79 21.76 7.71
CA ASN A 35 -8.66 21.78 6.76
C ASN A 35 -7.35 21.24 7.35
N ASP A 36 -7.11 21.43 8.66
CA ASP A 36 -5.91 20.93 9.32
C ASP A 36 -5.96 19.41 9.49
N GLU A 37 -7.13 18.85 9.80
CA GLU A 37 -7.36 17.40 9.86
C GLU A 37 -7.21 16.75 8.48
N ILE A 38 -7.76 17.37 7.42
CA ILE A 38 -7.60 16.91 6.03
C ILE A 38 -6.11 16.90 5.65
N ARG A 39 -5.39 17.97 5.99
CA ARG A 39 -3.95 18.07 5.72
C ARG A 39 -3.16 17.03 6.51
N SER A 40 -3.48 16.84 7.79
CA SER A 40 -2.82 15.87 8.67
C SER A 40 -3.01 14.45 8.13
N ASN A 41 -4.24 14.07 7.81
CA ASN A 41 -4.54 12.73 7.28
C ASN A 41 -3.85 12.48 5.93
N LEU A 42 -3.83 13.47 5.04
CA LEU A 42 -3.09 13.35 3.78
C LEU A 42 -1.58 13.14 4.01
N ALA A 43 -1.00 13.89 4.94
CA ALA A 43 0.42 13.76 5.29
C ALA A 43 0.73 12.39 5.92
N GLU A 44 -0.12 11.91 6.83
CA GLU A 44 0.04 10.63 7.50
C GLU A 44 -0.03 9.46 6.51
N VAL A 45 -1.06 9.42 5.65
CA VAL A 45 -1.18 8.39 4.61
C VAL A 45 0.04 8.42 3.69
N THR A 46 0.48 9.62 3.32
CA THR A 46 1.64 9.80 2.43
C THR A 46 2.93 9.27 3.05
N ALA A 47 3.21 9.65 4.30
CA ALA A 47 4.36 9.16 5.02
C ALA A 47 4.33 7.63 5.17
N ALA A 48 3.17 7.08 5.54
CA ALA A 48 2.99 5.66 5.75
C ALA A 48 3.33 4.82 4.52
N PHE A 49 2.89 5.22 3.31
CA PHE A 49 3.19 4.44 2.11
C PHE A 49 4.60 4.69 1.55
N ILE A 50 5.14 5.91 1.60
CA ILE A 50 6.43 6.23 0.98
C ILE A 50 7.55 5.45 1.65
N GLU A 51 7.69 5.60 2.96
CA GLU A 51 8.84 5.04 3.68
C GLU A 51 8.80 3.51 3.69
N THR A 52 7.61 2.93 3.92
CA THR A 52 7.45 1.47 4.01
C THR A 52 7.70 0.79 2.67
N THR A 53 7.13 1.30 1.57
CA THR A 53 7.33 0.70 0.24
C THR A 53 8.74 0.87 -0.29
N ALA A 54 9.35 2.06 -0.09
CA ALA A 54 10.73 2.30 -0.49
C ALA A 54 11.72 1.37 0.25
N SER A 55 11.51 1.17 1.55
CA SER A 55 12.31 0.24 2.35
C SER A 55 12.14 -1.20 1.86
N ALA A 56 10.91 -1.67 1.68
CA ALA A 56 10.63 -3.02 1.19
C ALA A 56 11.29 -3.30 -0.18
N LEU A 57 11.16 -2.38 -1.13
CA LEU A 57 11.78 -2.49 -2.45
C LEU A 57 13.30 -2.48 -2.38
N SER A 58 13.88 -1.63 -1.52
CA SER A 58 15.33 -1.55 -1.34
C SER A 58 15.92 -2.88 -0.88
N PHE A 59 15.29 -3.52 0.12
CA PHE A 59 15.72 -4.83 0.60
C PHE A 59 15.47 -5.95 -0.42
N LEU A 60 14.37 -5.89 -1.17
CA LEU A 60 14.10 -6.85 -2.23
C LEU A 60 15.20 -6.81 -3.28
N ILE A 61 15.52 -5.62 -3.79
CA ILE A 61 16.57 -5.42 -4.80
C ILE A 61 17.93 -5.87 -4.25
N TYR A 62 18.23 -5.53 -3.00
CA TYR A 62 19.46 -5.98 -2.34
C TYR A 62 19.57 -7.52 -2.27
N ASN A 63 18.47 -8.21 -1.89
CA ASN A 63 18.44 -9.67 -1.84
C ASN A 63 18.62 -10.30 -3.22
N VAL A 64 18.02 -9.70 -4.27
CA VAL A 64 18.20 -10.16 -5.65
C VAL A 64 19.64 -9.94 -6.12
N ALA A 65 20.20 -8.76 -5.89
CA ALA A 65 21.56 -8.40 -6.33
C ALA A 65 22.64 -9.30 -5.70
N LYS A 66 22.42 -9.76 -4.45
CA LYS A 66 23.34 -10.68 -3.77
C LYS A 66 23.25 -12.13 -4.20
N ASN A 67 22.16 -12.53 -4.87
CA ASN A 67 21.89 -13.93 -5.17
C ASN A 67 21.59 -14.11 -6.68
N PRO A 68 22.62 -14.36 -7.51
CA PRO A 68 22.45 -14.53 -8.96
C PRO A 68 21.46 -15.63 -9.36
N SER A 69 21.31 -16.66 -8.53
CA SER A 69 20.31 -17.72 -8.72
C SER A 69 18.88 -17.19 -8.63
N ILE A 70 18.59 -16.27 -7.71
CA ILE A 70 17.28 -15.63 -7.57
C ILE A 70 16.98 -14.80 -8.81
N LEU A 71 17.94 -14.00 -9.28
CA LEU A 71 17.78 -13.20 -10.50
C LEU A 71 17.46 -14.07 -11.73
N LYS A 72 18.15 -15.21 -11.88
CA LYS A 72 17.88 -16.18 -12.95
C LYS A 72 16.43 -16.68 -12.90
N ASN A 73 15.96 -17.08 -11.72
CA ASN A 73 14.60 -17.58 -11.53
C ASN A 73 13.53 -16.50 -11.80
N ILE A 74 13.78 -15.25 -11.37
CA ILE A 74 12.90 -14.11 -11.67
C ILE A 74 12.80 -13.92 -13.19
N HIS A 75 13.94 -13.89 -13.88
CA HIS A 75 13.94 -13.74 -15.34
C HIS A 75 13.18 -14.86 -16.03
N GLU A 76 13.41 -16.12 -15.63
CA GLU A 76 12.69 -17.28 -16.18
C GLU A 76 11.17 -17.17 -15.96
N GLU A 77 10.72 -16.73 -14.77
CA GLU A 77 9.30 -16.51 -14.51
C GLU A 77 8.71 -15.37 -15.36
N ILE A 78 9.41 -14.24 -15.47
CA ILE A 78 8.97 -13.11 -16.30
C ILE A 78 8.81 -13.53 -17.76
N PHE A 79 9.81 -14.19 -18.34
CA PHE A 79 9.73 -14.66 -19.73
C PHE A 79 8.62 -15.68 -19.93
N LYS A 80 8.39 -16.56 -18.94
CA LYS A 80 7.30 -17.55 -18.99
C LYS A 80 5.91 -16.90 -18.95
N VAL A 81 5.74 -15.84 -18.16
CA VAL A 81 4.43 -15.19 -17.94
C VAL A 81 4.13 -14.14 -19.01
N PHE A 82 5.10 -13.29 -19.34
CA PHE A 82 4.92 -12.11 -20.19
C PHE A 82 5.47 -12.29 -21.61
N GLY A 83 6.26 -13.34 -21.87
CA GLY A 83 6.94 -13.57 -23.13
C GLY A 83 8.17 -12.69 -23.32
N SER A 84 8.64 -12.58 -24.56
CA SER A 84 9.83 -11.78 -24.92
C SER A 84 9.50 -10.35 -25.38
N ASP A 85 8.22 -9.99 -25.49
CA ASP A 85 7.81 -8.64 -25.87
C ASP A 85 7.89 -7.71 -24.67
N ILE A 86 8.79 -6.72 -24.75
CA ILE A 86 8.98 -5.71 -23.71
C ILE A 86 7.78 -4.76 -23.57
N ASN A 87 6.93 -4.68 -24.60
CA ASN A 87 5.71 -3.86 -24.58
C ASN A 87 4.47 -4.65 -24.17
N SER A 88 4.64 -5.91 -23.76
CA SER A 88 3.56 -6.75 -23.26
C SER A 88 2.83 -6.04 -22.11
N VAL A 89 1.51 -5.94 -22.22
CA VAL A 89 0.69 -5.26 -21.22
C VAL A 89 0.68 -6.09 -19.93
N VAL A 90 1.04 -5.44 -18.82
CA VAL A 90 0.92 -6.05 -17.49
C VAL A 90 -0.55 -6.07 -17.10
N THR A 91 -1.11 -7.28 -16.93
CA THR A 91 -2.49 -7.51 -16.50
C THR A 91 -2.51 -8.21 -15.15
N TYR A 92 -3.63 -8.11 -14.42
CA TYR A 92 -3.81 -8.83 -13.15
C TYR A 92 -3.67 -10.35 -13.33
N ASP A 93 -4.26 -10.92 -14.37
CA ASP A 93 -4.14 -12.35 -14.70
C ASP A 93 -2.68 -12.80 -14.90
N ASN A 94 -1.82 -11.92 -15.40
CA ASN A 94 -0.39 -12.21 -15.54
C ASN A 94 0.33 -12.11 -14.18
N LEU A 95 -0.01 -11.10 -13.37
CA LEU A 95 0.56 -10.95 -12.03
C LEU A 95 0.22 -12.15 -11.12
N GLU A 96 -0.98 -12.70 -11.20
CA GLU A 96 -1.36 -13.92 -10.44
C GLU A 96 -0.48 -15.13 -10.78
N LYS A 97 0.09 -15.18 -11.99
CA LYS A 97 0.98 -16.27 -12.41
C LYS A 97 2.41 -16.11 -11.89
N CYS A 98 2.78 -14.94 -11.35
CA CYS A 98 4.12 -14.62 -10.84
C CYS A 98 4.33 -15.13 -9.41
N HIS A 99 4.29 -16.46 -9.24
CA HIS A 99 4.33 -17.13 -7.95
C HIS A 99 5.69 -16.97 -7.25
N TYR A 100 6.79 -17.06 -7.99
CA TYR A 100 8.15 -16.95 -7.46
C TYR A 100 8.45 -15.52 -7.01
N ILE A 101 8.12 -14.52 -7.83
CA ILE A 101 8.25 -13.11 -7.46
C ILE A 101 7.38 -12.80 -6.23
N THR A 102 6.15 -13.31 -6.18
CA THR A 102 5.28 -13.16 -5.01
C THR A 102 5.90 -13.79 -3.75
N ALA A 103 6.48 -14.99 -3.87
CA ALA A 103 7.18 -15.65 -2.77
C ALA A 103 8.41 -14.84 -2.31
N LEU A 104 9.17 -14.27 -3.24
CA LEU A 104 10.33 -13.42 -2.94
C LEU A 104 9.93 -12.14 -2.20
N ILE A 105 8.84 -11.48 -2.59
CA ILE A 105 8.30 -10.31 -1.88
C ILE A 105 7.94 -10.72 -0.45
N LYS A 106 7.22 -11.84 -0.28
CA LYS A 106 6.84 -12.36 1.04
C LYS A 106 8.05 -12.69 1.91
N GLU A 107 9.06 -13.36 1.37
CA GLU A 107 10.28 -13.67 2.12
C GLU A 107 11.09 -12.41 2.47
N THR A 108 11.13 -11.42 1.57
CA THR A 108 11.76 -10.13 1.87
C THR A 108 11.07 -9.46 3.05
N LEU A 109 9.74 -9.41 3.06
CA LEU A 109 8.96 -8.82 4.16
C LEU A 109 9.06 -9.65 5.46
N ARG A 110 9.19 -10.98 5.36
CA ARG A 110 9.42 -11.84 6.53
C ARG A 110 10.77 -11.56 7.19
N HIS A 111 11.82 -11.36 6.38
CA HIS A 111 13.17 -11.11 6.88
C HIS A 111 13.36 -9.64 7.29
N THR A 112 12.80 -8.71 6.53
CA THR A 112 13.01 -7.27 6.68
C THR A 112 11.69 -6.54 6.53
N SER A 113 10.88 -6.60 7.60
CA SER A 113 9.63 -5.85 7.67
C SER A 113 9.93 -4.36 7.86
N PRO A 114 9.41 -3.46 7.00
CA PRO A 114 9.50 -2.01 7.23
C PRO A 114 8.81 -1.56 8.52
N ALA A 115 7.82 -2.31 9.00
CA ALA A 115 7.11 -2.07 10.25
C ALA A 115 7.21 -3.33 11.14
N PRO A 116 8.33 -3.52 11.87
CA PRO A 116 8.55 -4.72 12.68
C PRO A 116 7.78 -4.72 14.01
N ILE A 117 7.33 -3.54 14.46
CA ILE A 117 6.65 -3.35 15.74
C ILE A 117 5.24 -2.84 15.47
N ASN A 118 4.25 -3.50 16.06
CA ASN A 118 2.87 -3.00 16.10
C ASN A 118 2.63 -2.35 17.46
N VAL A 119 2.33 -1.05 17.48
CA VAL A 119 2.01 -0.34 18.72
C VAL A 119 0.57 -0.62 19.09
N ARG A 120 0.34 -1.21 20.26
CA ARG A 120 -0.99 -1.37 20.86
C ARG A 120 -0.99 -0.66 22.20
N ALA A 121 -2.03 0.14 22.44
CA ALA A 121 -2.30 0.73 23.74
C ALA A 121 -3.62 0.16 24.27
N LEU A 122 -3.69 -0.03 25.59
CA LEU A 122 -4.94 -0.38 26.26
C LEU A 122 -5.75 0.90 26.47
N GLU A 123 -7.01 0.89 26.07
CA GLU A 123 -7.95 1.94 26.46
C GLU A 123 -8.49 1.59 27.86
N GLY A 124 -7.90 2.19 28.91
CA GLY A 124 -8.31 2.01 30.31
C GLY A 124 -7.37 1.17 31.19
N GLU A 125 -7.77 0.93 32.45
CA GLU A 125 -7.00 0.12 33.40
C GLU A 125 -7.14 -1.39 33.07
N GLY A 126 -6.27 -1.90 32.20
CA GLY A 126 -6.17 -3.33 31.93
C GLY A 126 -5.14 -4.00 32.85
N ASN A 127 -5.59 -4.99 33.63
CA ASN A 127 -4.72 -5.85 34.43
C ASN A 127 -4.03 -6.91 33.54
N THR A 128 -2.70 -6.84 33.43
CA THR A 128 -1.88 -7.78 32.65
C THR A 128 -1.56 -9.08 33.37
N ASP A 129 -1.91 -9.23 34.65
CA ASP A 129 -1.54 -10.39 35.49
C ASP A 129 -2.34 -11.68 35.22
N LYS A 130 -3.13 -11.72 34.13
CA LYS A 130 -3.91 -12.91 33.73
C LYS A 130 -3.32 -13.71 32.56
N TYR A 131 -2.08 -13.42 32.17
CA TYR A 131 -1.32 -14.22 31.21
C TYR A 131 0.11 -14.46 31.69
#